data_AF-A0A3L9HYL7-F1
#
_entry.id   AF-A0A3L9HYL7-F1
#
_cell.length_a   1.000
_cell.length_b   1.000
_cell.length_c   1.000
_cell.angle_alpha   90.00
_cell.angle_beta   90.00
_cell.angle_gamma   90.00
#
_symmetry.space_group_name_H-M   'P 1'
#
loop_
_entity.id
_entity.type
_entity.pdbx_description
1 polymer ?
#
loop_
_entity_poly.entity_id
_entity_poly.type
_entity_poly.pdbx_seq_one_letter_code
_entity_poly.pdbx_strand_id
1 'polypeptide(L)'
;MESLASLYKNHIATLQERTRDALARFKLDALLIHSGELFNVFLDDHPYPFKVNPQFKAWVPVTQVPNCWLLVDGVNKPKLWFYLPVDYWHNVEPLPTSFWTEDVEVIALPKADGIGSLLPAARGNIGYIGPVPERALQLGIEASNINPKGVIDYLHYYRSFKTEYELACMREAQKMAVNGHRAAEEAFRSGMSEFDINIAYLTATGHRDTDVPYSNIVALN
;
A
#
# COMPACT_ATOMS: atom_id res chain seq x y z
N MET A 1 6.66 25.60 7.70
CA MET A 1 6.16 24.50 6.86
C MET A 1 6.05 23.30 7.76
N GLU A 2 4.89 22.65 7.88
CA GLU A 2 4.77 21.46 8.73
C GLU A 2 5.67 20.33 8.20
N SER A 3 6.24 19.53 9.10
CA SER A 3 7.06 18.37 8.70
C SER A 3 6.18 17.25 8.14
N LEU A 4 6.73 16.39 7.29
CA LEU A 4 6.01 15.22 6.77
C LEU A 4 5.49 14.31 7.89
N ALA A 5 6.24 14.21 9.00
CA ALA A 5 5.83 13.48 10.20
C ALA A 5 4.56 14.10 10.85
N SER A 6 4.52 15.42 10.99
CA SER A 6 3.35 16.14 11.52
C SER A 6 2.11 15.91 10.64
N LEU A 7 2.28 16.04 9.32
CA LEU A 7 1.21 15.78 8.36
C LEU A 7 0.71 14.34 8.43
N TYR A 8 1.63 13.38 8.55
CA TYR A 8 1.31 11.96 8.63
C TYR A 8 0.54 11.61 9.91
N LYS A 9 0.92 12.18 11.06
CA LYS A 9 0.18 12.01 12.32
C LYS A 9 -1.28 12.44 12.19
N ASN A 10 -1.53 13.60 11.57
CA ASN A 10 -2.89 14.09 11.29
C ASN A 10 -3.65 13.19 10.31
N HIS A 11 -2.94 12.62 9.33
CA HIS A 11 -3.50 11.66 8.39
C HIS A 11 -3.94 10.36 9.08
N ILE A 12 -3.11 9.77 9.96
CA ILE A 12 -3.49 8.59 10.75
C ILE A 12 -4.70 8.88 11.65
N ALA A 13 -4.75 10.04 12.30
CA ALA A 13 -5.91 10.43 13.09
C ALA A 13 -7.20 10.48 12.25
N THR A 14 -7.12 11.05 11.04
CA THR A 14 -8.24 11.11 10.09
C THR A 14 -8.70 9.71 9.65
N LEU A 15 -7.76 8.80 9.36
CA LEU A 15 -8.09 7.44 8.96
C LEU A 15 -8.70 6.62 10.10
N GLN A 16 -8.20 6.79 11.33
CA GLN A 16 -8.75 6.16 12.53
C GLN A 16 -10.19 6.63 12.78
N GLU A 17 -10.46 7.95 12.68
CA GLU A 17 -11.82 8.49 12.79
C GLU A 17 -12.77 7.87 11.76
N ARG A 18 -12.40 7.92 10.48
CA ARG A 18 -13.20 7.33 9.40
C ARG A 18 -13.44 5.83 9.61
N THR A 19 -12.42 5.11 10.10
CA THR A 19 -12.51 3.67 10.37
C THR A 19 -13.45 3.39 11.52
N ARG A 20 -13.35 4.12 12.63
CA ARG A 20 -14.26 3.99 13.78
C ARG A 20 -15.72 4.16 13.36
N ASP A 21 -16.01 5.16 12.54
CA ASP A 21 -17.36 5.43 12.07
C ASP A 21 -17.88 4.32 11.15
N ALA A 22 -17.03 3.79 10.27
CA ALA A 22 -17.37 2.65 9.42
C ALA A 22 -17.64 1.39 10.26
N LEU A 23 -16.75 1.07 11.20
CA LEU A 23 -16.88 -0.09 12.09
C LEU A 23 -18.19 -0.04 12.89
N ALA A 24 -18.51 1.12 13.49
CA ALA A 24 -19.76 1.32 14.21
C ALA A 24 -21.00 1.12 13.31
N ARG A 25 -20.98 1.65 12.09
CA ARG A 25 -22.09 1.54 11.14
C ARG A 25 -22.33 0.11 10.66
N PHE A 26 -21.25 -0.65 10.45
CA PHE A 26 -21.31 -2.00 9.90
C PHE A 26 -21.21 -3.11 10.96
N LYS A 27 -21.21 -2.74 12.26
CA LYS A 27 -21.17 -3.65 13.41
C LYS A 27 -19.94 -4.58 13.37
N LEU A 28 -18.79 -3.99 13.05
CA LEU A 28 -17.49 -4.65 13.05
C LEU A 28 -16.65 -4.13 14.21
N ASP A 29 -15.75 -4.97 14.72
CA ASP A 29 -14.87 -4.61 15.83
C ASP A 29 -13.52 -4.04 15.33
N ALA A 30 -13.05 -4.52 14.16
CA ALA A 30 -11.81 -4.08 13.54
C ALA A 30 -11.78 -4.41 12.05
N LEU A 31 -10.88 -3.76 11.30
CA LEU A 31 -10.52 -4.14 9.93
C LEU A 31 -9.13 -4.78 9.91
N LEU A 32 -9.03 -5.94 9.27
CA LEU A 32 -7.77 -6.60 8.91
C LEU A 32 -7.47 -6.34 7.43
N ILE A 33 -6.56 -5.41 7.17
CA ILE A 33 -6.20 -4.96 5.83
C ILE A 33 -4.92 -5.66 5.37
N HIS A 34 -5.02 -6.44 4.30
CA HIS A 34 -3.91 -7.23 3.76
C HIS A 34 -3.20 -6.48 2.63
N SER A 35 -1.85 -6.43 2.64
CA SER A 35 -1.08 -5.77 1.58
C SER A 35 -1.19 -6.50 0.23
N GLY A 36 -1.44 -7.81 0.25
CA GLY A 36 -1.53 -8.69 -0.91
C GLY A 36 -0.38 -9.70 -0.94
N GLU A 37 -0.47 -10.66 -1.85
CA GLU A 37 0.53 -11.71 -2.04
C GLU A 37 1.16 -11.60 -3.44
N LEU A 38 2.27 -12.30 -3.66
CA LEU A 38 2.81 -12.48 -5.01
C LEU A 38 1.88 -13.39 -5.82
N PHE A 39 1.69 -13.06 -7.09
CA PHE A 39 0.91 -13.88 -8.03
C PHE A 39 1.87 -14.48 -9.05
N ASN A 40 1.94 -15.82 -9.11
CA ASN A 40 2.85 -16.52 -10.01
C ASN A 40 2.26 -16.64 -11.42
N VAL A 41 3.14 -16.64 -12.41
CA VAL A 41 2.79 -16.97 -13.80
C VAL A 41 2.34 -18.43 -13.86
N PHE A 42 1.31 -18.71 -14.66
CA PHE A 42 0.71 -20.04 -14.73
C PHE A 42 1.73 -21.10 -15.17
N LEU A 43 1.88 -22.15 -14.33
CA LEU A 43 2.86 -23.23 -14.51
C LEU A 43 4.34 -22.78 -14.49
N ASP A 44 4.63 -21.63 -13.89
CA ASP A 44 5.98 -21.09 -13.73
C ASP A 44 6.26 -20.77 -12.25
N ASP A 45 7.54 -20.61 -11.90
CA ASP A 45 7.99 -20.19 -10.57
C ASP A 45 8.26 -18.67 -10.47
N HIS A 46 8.09 -17.93 -11.58
CA HIS A 46 8.24 -16.49 -11.61
C HIS A 46 6.95 -15.72 -11.23
N PRO A 47 7.03 -14.69 -10.34
CA PRO A 47 5.89 -13.85 -10.01
C PRO A 47 5.71 -12.66 -10.98
N TYR A 48 4.48 -12.22 -11.17
CA TYR A 48 4.19 -10.89 -11.70
C TYR A 48 4.73 -9.79 -10.76
N PRO A 49 5.00 -8.58 -11.27
CA PRO A 49 5.34 -7.45 -10.42
C PRO A 49 4.26 -7.22 -9.35
N PHE A 50 4.68 -7.19 -8.09
CA PHE A 50 3.77 -6.97 -6.98
C PHE A 50 3.08 -5.61 -7.07
N LYS A 51 1.76 -5.58 -6.81
CA LYS A 51 0.98 -4.35 -6.69
C LYS A 51 0.21 -4.39 -5.37
N VAL A 52 0.64 -3.56 -4.44
CA VAL A 52 0.03 -3.44 -3.10
C VAL A 52 -1.46 -3.06 -3.17
N ASN A 53 -2.24 -3.64 -2.26
CA ASN A 53 -3.63 -3.27 -2.03
C ASN A 53 -3.77 -1.76 -1.76
N PRO A 54 -4.58 -1.02 -2.55
CA PRO A 54 -4.81 0.42 -2.35
C PRO A 54 -5.37 0.80 -0.99
N GLN A 55 -6.10 -0.10 -0.31
CA GLN A 55 -6.61 0.13 1.04
C GLN A 55 -5.51 -0.01 2.09
N PHE A 56 -4.48 -0.84 1.83
CA PHE A 56 -3.32 -0.98 2.72
C PHE A 56 -2.40 0.23 2.62
N LYS A 57 -1.98 0.60 1.40
CA LYS A 57 -1.08 1.76 1.20
C LYS A 57 -1.74 3.12 1.46
N ALA A 58 -3.05 3.13 1.72
CA ALA A 58 -3.72 4.33 2.19
C ALA A 58 -3.29 4.69 3.62
N TRP A 59 -2.80 3.74 4.41
CA TRP A 59 -2.38 3.96 5.79
C TRP A 59 -0.88 4.13 5.94
N VAL A 60 -0.11 3.23 5.32
CA VAL A 60 1.34 3.15 5.49
C VAL A 60 2.05 3.26 4.14
N PRO A 61 3.21 3.95 4.06
CA PRO A 61 3.96 4.10 2.81
C PRO A 61 4.78 2.86 2.44
N VAL A 62 4.22 1.66 2.66
CA VAL A 62 4.84 0.37 2.33
C VAL A 62 4.18 -0.17 1.06
N THR A 63 4.88 -0.10 -0.06
CA THR A 63 4.31 -0.40 -1.39
C THR A 63 4.92 -1.59 -2.10
N GLN A 64 6.08 -2.07 -1.64
CA GLN A 64 6.87 -3.12 -2.30
C GLN A 64 6.94 -4.43 -1.51
N VAL A 65 6.29 -4.51 -0.34
CA VAL A 65 6.38 -5.67 0.55
C VAL A 65 5.04 -6.42 0.59
N PRO A 66 4.96 -7.64 0.04
CA PRO A 66 3.78 -8.50 0.14
C PRO A 66 3.65 -9.10 1.54
N ASN A 67 2.54 -9.79 1.80
CA ASN A 67 2.27 -10.53 3.04
C ASN A 67 2.29 -9.68 4.32
N CYS A 68 2.12 -8.36 4.20
CA CYS A 68 1.96 -7.46 5.34
C CYS A 68 0.50 -7.34 5.74
N TRP A 69 0.24 -7.18 7.03
CA TRP A 69 -1.10 -7.15 7.60
C TRP A 69 -1.26 -5.96 8.52
N LEU A 70 -2.30 -5.17 8.33
CA LEU A 70 -2.62 -4.01 9.14
C LEU A 70 -3.95 -4.24 9.86
N LEU A 71 -3.95 -4.19 11.19
CA LEU A 71 -5.16 -4.21 12.01
C LEU A 71 -5.45 -2.81 12.52
N VAL A 72 -6.68 -2.35 12.25
CA VAL A 72 -7.18 -1.03 12.67
C VAL A 72 -8.57 -1.16 13.28
N ASP A 73 -8.80 -0.46 14.38
CA ASP A 73 -10.09 -0.42 15.09
C ASP A 73 -10.61 1.02 15.26
N GLY A 74 -9.86 2.01 14.78
CA GLY A 74 -10.22 3.43 14.89
C GLY A 74 -10.04 4.04 16.29
N VAL A 75 -9.43 3.30 17.23
CA VAL A 75 -9.19 3.73 18.62
C VAL A 75 -7.73 3.47 19.01
N ASN A 76 -7.28 2.23 18.98
CA ASN A 76 -5.92 1.85 19.34
C ASN A 76 -4.95 2.16 18.20
N LYS A 77 -3.66 2.31 18.55
CA LYS A 77 -2.61 2.49 17.55
C LYS A 77 -2.68 1.36 16.49
N PRO A 78 -2.68 1.68 15.18
CA PRO A 78 -2.68 0.67 14.13
C PRO A 78 -1.54 -0.31 14.30
N LYS A 79 -1.83 -1.61 14.15
CA LYS A 79 -0.84 -2.68 14.30
C LYS A 79 -0.48 -3.24 12.93
N LEU A 80 0.79 -3.13 12.56
CA LEU A 80 1.34 -3.61 11.30
C LEU A 80 2.24 -4.83 11.56
N TRP A 81 1.82 -6.00 11.10
CA TRP A 81 2.71 -7.13 10.91
C TRP A 81 3.42 -6.98 9.56
N PHE A 82 4.70 -6.64 9.62
CA PHE A 82 5.56 -6.38 8.48
C PHE A 82 6.28 -7.66 8.08
N TYR A 83 6.03 -8.16 6.86
CA TYR A 83 6.69 -9.36 6.36
C TYR A 83 8.20 -9.12 6.22
N LEU A 84 8.96 -9.87 7.01
CA LEU A 84 10.40 -9.79 7.05
C LEU A 84 10.97 -11.20 7.13
N PRO A 85 11.05 -11.92 5.99
CA PRO A 85 11.58 -13.26 5.97
C PRO A 85 13.05 -13.26 6.37
N VAL A 86 13.47 -14.31 7.06
CA VAL A 86 14.88 -14.54 7.39
C VAL A 86 15.33 -15.72 6.54
N ASP A 87 15.97 -15.42 5.42
CA ASP A 87 16.58 -16.41 4.53
C ASP A 87 17.92 -15.89 3.98
N TYR A 88 18.64 -16.76 3.27
CA TYR A 88 19.95 -16.44 2.70
C TYR A 88 19.89 -15.91 1.26
N TRP A 89 18.70 -15.88 0.66
CA TRP A 89 18.50 -15.46 -0.73
C TRP A 89 18.25 -13.96 -0.83
N HIS A 90 17.58 -13.38 0.16
CA HIS A 90 17.16 -11.99 0.17
C HIS A 90 17.99 -11.15 1.15
N ASN A 91 18.21 -9.89 0.80
CA ASN A 91 18.80 -8.93 1.74
C ASN A 91 17.77 -8.62 2.84
N VAL A 92 18.08 -8.97 4.09
CA VAL A 92 17.21 -8.73 5.24
C VAL A 92 17.49 -7.34 5.78
N GLU A 93 16.67 -6.36 5.39
CA GLU A 93 16.70 -5.03 6.02
C GLU A 93 16.08 -5.09 7.42
N PRO A 94 16.55 -4.29 8.39
CA PRO A 94 15.88 -4.18 9.68
C PRO A 94 14.45 -3.67 9.51
N LEU A 95 13.62 -3.83 10.54
CA LEU A 95 12.31 -3.17 10.57
C LEU A 95 12.47 -1.67 10.26
N PRO A 96 11.55 -1.09 9.47
CA PRO A 96 11.65 0.30 9.09
C PRO A 96 11.68 1.18 10.33
N THR A 97 12.55 2.20 10.32
CA THR A 97 12.59 3.27 11.30
C THR A 97 12.50 4.58 10.53
N SER A 98 11.30 5.19 10.49
CA SER A 98 11.02 6.33 9.62
C SER A 98 9.96 7.26 10.23
N PHE A 99 9.61 8.34 9.53
CA PHE A 99 8.68 9.36 10.01
C PHE A 99 7.29 8.81 10.38
N TRP A 100 6.90 7.66 9.82
CA TRP A 100 5.58 7.06 9.99
C TRP A 100 5.51 5.99 11.09
N THR A 101 6.67 5.47 11.52
CA THR A 101 6.73 4.30 12.41
C THR A 101 6.42 4.65 13.87
N GLU A 102 6.39 5.94 14.22
CA GLU A 102 5.94 6.38 15.56
C GLU A 102 4.43 6.29 15.73
N ASP A 103 3.64 6.37 14.65
CA ASP A 103 2.17 6.35 14.71
C ASP A 103 1.57 4.96 14.44
N VAL A 104 2.41 3.95 14.16
CA VAL A 104 2.02 2.57 13.83
C VAL A 104 2.88 1.59 14.63
N GLU A 105 2.28 0.60 15.28
CA GLU A 105 3.02 -0.47 15.97
C GLU A 105 3.52 -1.48 14.92
N VAL A 106 4.81 -1.47 14.61
CA VAL A 106 5.42 -2.36 13.60
C VAL A 106 6.01 -3.60 14.25
N ILE A 107 5.55 -4.77 13.83
CA ILE A 107 5.95 -6.08 14.35
C ILE A 107 6.48 -6.94 13.19
N ALA A 108 7.64 -7.57 13.35
CA ALA A 108 8.18 -8.45 12.31
C ALA A 108 7.34 -9.73 12.16
N LEU A 109 7.06 -10.10 10.91
CA LEU A 109 6.42 -11.36 10.52
C LEU A 109 7.41 -12.20 9.70
N PRO A 110 8.09 -13.18 10.32
CA PRO A 110 9.15 -13.94 9.65
C PRO A 110 8.63 -14.98 8.64
N LYS A 111 7.36 -15.39 8.76
CA LYS A 111 6.71 -16.35 7.87
C LYS A 111 5.32 -15.83 7.54
N ALA A 112 4.97 -15.78 6.25
CA ALA A 112 3.67 -15.28 5.79
C ALA A 112 2.50 -16.03 6.46
N ASP A 113 2.59 -17.36 6.57
CA ASP A 113 1.56 -18.20 7.22
C ASP A 113 1.50 -18.04 8.75
N GLY A 114 2.44 -17.32 9.35
CA GLY A 114 2.50 -17.09 10.80
C GLY A 114 1.47 -16.12 11.34
N ILE A 115 0.79 -15.34 10.47
CA ILE A 115 -0.15 -14.30 10.90
C ILE A 115 -1.30 -14.85 11.76
N GLY A 116 -1.74 -16.08 11.48
CA GLY A 116 -2.87 -16.70 12.18
C GLY A 116 -2.68 -16.85 13.69
N SER A 117 -1.45 -17.01 14.19
CA SER A 117 -1.19 -17.10 15.63
C SER A 117 -1.08 -15.75 16.34
N LEU A 118 -0.94 -14.66 15.58
CA LEU A 118 -0.76 -13.30 16.09
C LEU A 118 -2.07 -12.51 16.15
N LEU A 119 -3.11 -12.97 15.44
CA LEU A 119 -4.44 -12.35 15.44
C LEU A 119 -5.26 -12.75 16.68
N PRO A 120 -6.15 -11.88 17.18
CA PRO A 120 -7.04 -12.18 18.30
C PRO A 120 -7.81 -13.49 18.13
N ALA A 121 -8.07 -14.25 19.20
CA ALA A 121 -8.81 -15.52 19.08
C ALA A 121 -10.27 -15.33 18.63
N ALA A 122 -10.93 -14.28 19.11
CA ALA A 122 -12.26 -13.88 18.66
C ALA A 122 -12.15 -13.03 17.39
N ARG A 123 -12.65 -13.55 16.26
CA ARG A 123 -12.54 -12.90 14.94
C ARG A 123 -13.88 -12.71 14.21
N GLY A 124 -15.00 -13.07 14.87
CA GLY A 124 -16.32 -13.10 14.24
C GLY A 124 -16.74 -11.77 13.60
N ASN A 125 -16.39 -10.64 14.22
CA ASN A 125 -16.73 -9.30 13.73
C ASN A 125 -15.53 -8.54 13.11
N ILE A 126 -14.47 -9.23 12.71
CA ILE A 126 -13.34 -8.59 12.01
C ILE A 126 -13.65 -8.55 10.52
N GLY A 127 -13.65 -7.34 9.94
CA GLY A 127 -13.76 -7.16 8.49
C GLY A 127 -12.42 -7.37 7.80
N TYR A 128 -12.31 -8.27 6.85
CA TYR A 128 -11.13 -8.41 6.00
C TYR A 128 -11.21 -7.47 4.80
N ILE A 129 -10.11 -6.79 4.47
CA ILE A 129 -9.96 -6.02 3.24
C ILE A 129 -8.69 -6.44 2.52
N GLY A 130 -8.83 -7.12 1.39
CA GLY A 130 -7.67 -7.59 0.65
C GLY A 130 -7.99 -8.44 -0.59
N PRO A 131 -6.97 -8.76 -1.38
CA PRO A 131 -7.14 -9.43 -2.67
C PRO A 131 -7.24 -10.96 -2.58
N VAL A 132 -7.07 -11.57 -1.40
CA VAL A 132 -7.02 -13.03 -1.22
C VAL A 132 -8.10 -13.51 -0.24
N PRO A 133 -9.38 -13.61 -0.67
CA PRO A 133 -10.50 -14.10 0.15
C PRO A 133 -10.24 -15.46 0.81
N GLU A 134 -9.59 -16.37 0.10
CA GLU A 134 -9.30 -17.73 0.58
C GLU A 134 -8.40 -17.69 1.81
N ARG A 135 -7.41 -16.79 1.82
CA ARG A 135 -6.54 -16.56 2.96
C ARG A 135 -7.34 -16.05 4.16
N ALA A 136 -8.30 -15.16 3.95
CA ALA A 136 -9.15 -14.65 5.02
C ALA A 136 -10.03 -15.75 5.63
N LEU A 137 -10.61 -16.62 4.79
CA LEU A 137 -11.39 -17.79 5.24
C LEU A 137 -10.54 -18.75 6.08
N GLN A 138 -9.31 -19.05 5.65
CA GLN A 138 -8.38 -19.89 6.40
C GLN A 138 -8.02 -19.30 7.78
N LEU A 139 -8.06 -17.98 7.91
CA LEU A 139 -7.83 -17.27 9.17
C LEU A 139 -9.08 -17.19 10.06
N GLY A 140 -10.20 -17.79 9.65
CA GLY A 140 -11.44 -17.82 10.40
C GLY A 140 -12.27 -16.53 10.31
N ILE A 141 -12.04 -15.70 9.28
CA ILE A 141 -12.91 -14.55 9.00
C ILE A 141 -14.18 -15.06 8.32
N GLU A 142 -15.34 -14.60 8.79
CA GLU A 142 -16.63 -14.96 8.19
C GLU A 142 -16.73 -14.45 6.75
N ALA A 143 -17.31 -15.25 5.86
CA ALA A 143 -17.43 -14.90 4.43
C ALA A 143 -18.17 -13.58 4.20
N SER A 144 -19.17 -13.26 5.04
CA SER A 144 -19.90 -11.97 5.02
C SER A 144 -19.04 -10.77 5.37
N ASN A 145 -17.92 -10.98 6.08
CA ASN A 145 -17.00 -9.95 6.54
C ASN A 145 -15.75 -9.85 5.65
N ILE A 146 -15.69 -10.61 4.54
CA ILE A 146 -14.63 -10.48 3.54
C ILE A 146 -15.03 -9.42 2.52
N ASN A 147 -14.22 -8.36 2.42
CA ASN A 147 -14.43 -7.22 1.54
C ASN A 147 -15.87 -6.65 1.62
N PRO A 148 -16.39 -6.35 2.82
CA PRO A 148 -17.78 -5.97 3.00
C PRO A 148 -18.07 -4.68 2.23
N LYS A 149 -18.98 -4.77 1.25
CA LYS A 149 -19.23 -3.70 0.27
C LYS A 149 -19.50 -2.34 0.93
N GLY A 150 -20.31 -2.31 1.98
CA GLY A 150 -20.64 -1.07 2.69
C GLY A 150 -19.44 -0.36 3.28
N VAL A 151 -18.49 -1.11 3.86
CA VAL A 151 -17.23 -0.56 4.38
C VAL A 151 -16.37 -0.04 3.24
N ILE A 152 -16.23 -0.81 2.16
CA ILE A 152 -15.43 -0.42 0.98
C ILE A 152 -15.97 0.87 0.37
N ASP A 153 -17.28 0.96 0.12
CA ASP A 153 -17.92 2.14 -0.44
C ASP A 153 -17.69 3.37 0.45
N TYR A 154 -17.83 3.20 1.78
CA TYR A 154 -17.59 4.26 2.75
C TYR A 154 -16.14 4.77 2.68
N LEU A 155 -15.16 3.86 2.75
CA LEU A 155 -13.74 4.23 2.68
C LEU A 155 -13.38 4.86 1.32
N HIS A 156 -13.92 4.34 0.22
CA HIS A 156 -13.72 4.89 -1.13
C HIS A 156 -14.31 6.28 -1.28
N TYR A 157 -15.47 6.56 -0.69
CA TYR A 157 -16.03 7.91 -0.67
C TYR A 157 -15.06 8.88 0.02
N TYR A 158 -14.58 8.55 1.22
CA TYR A 158 -13.68 9.46 1.94
C TYR A 158 -12.29 9.61 1.32
N ARG A 159 -11.85 8.66 0.49
CA ARG A 159 -10.63 8.79 -0.33
C ARG A 159 -10.71 9.91 -1.36
N SER A 160 -11.89 10.48 -1.66
CA SER A 160 -11.97 11.68 -2.50
C SER A 160 -11.41 12.92 -1.79
N PHE A 161 -11.50 12.96 -0.46
CA PHE A 161 -11.05 14.08 0.40
C PHE A 161 -9.65 13.81 0.96
N LYS A 162 -8.64 14.36 0.27
CA LYS A 162 -7.22 14.14 0.58
C LYS A 162 -6.84 14.85 1.87
N THR A 163 -6.07 14.20 2.72
CA THR A 163 -5.41 14.87 3.85
C THR A 163 -4.24 15.73 3.35
N GLU A 164 -3.74 16.64 4.19
CA GLU A 164 -2.57 17.44 3.84
C GLU A 164 -1.31 16.59 3.61
N TYR A 165 -1.18 15.44 4.28
CA TYR A 165 -0.14 14.45 3.98
C TYR A 165 -0.27 13.91 2.54
N GLU A 166 -1.47 13.46 2.15
CA GLU A 166 -1.70 12.94 0.81
C GLU A 166 -1.44 14.02 -0.26
N LEU A 167 -1.85 15.27 0.00
CA LEU A 167 -1.54 16.40 -0.90
C LEU A 167 -0.03 16.68 -0.98
N ALA A 168 0.72 16.58 0.12
CA ALA A 168 2.16 16.70 0.10
C ALA A 168 2.82 15.58 -0.74
N CYS A 169 2.40 14.33 -0.56
CA CYS A 169 2.86 13.21 -1.38
C CYS A 169 2.54 13.41 -2.87
N MET A 170 1.35 13.89 -3.22
CA MET A 170 0.97 14.19 -4.60
C MET A 170 1.83 15.29 -5.22
N ARG A 171 2.19 16.34 -4.46
CA ARG A 171 3.10 17.40 -4.93
C ARG A 171 4.51 16.89 -5.18
N GLU A 172 5.04 16.02 -4.32
CA GLU A 172 6.36 15.40 -4.55
C GLU A 172 6.36 14.47 -5.76
N ALA A 173 5.30 13.67 -5.94
CA ALA A 173 5.14 12.84 -7.14
C ALA A 173 5.11 13.70 -8.42
N GLN A 174 4.39 14.83 -8.40
CA GLN A 174 4.31 15.75 -9.53
C GLN A 174 5.66 16.41 -9.84
N LYS A 175 6.41 16.82 -8.80
CA LYS A 175 7.75 17.40 -8.97
C LYS A 175 8.69 16.44 -9.68
N MET A 176 8.68 15.17 -9.29
CA MET A 176 9.45 14.11 -9.94
C MET A 176 9.01 13.90 -11.40
N ALA A 177 7.70 13.79 -11.65
CA ALA A 177 7.16 13.60 -13.00
C ALA A 177 7.54 14.75 -13.95
N VAL A 178 7.56 16.00 -13.47
CA VAL A 178 7.99 17.16 -14.26
C VAL A 178 9.45 17.05 -14.70
N ASN A 179 10.34 16.52 -13.87
CA ASN A 179 11.73 16.28 -14.26
C ASN A 179 11.81 15.22 -15.38
N GLY A 180 11.03 14.14 -15.26
CA GLY A 180 10.89 13.14 -16.31
C GLY A 180 10.42 13.72 -17.63
N HIS A 181 9.37 14.55 -17.61
CA HIS A 181 8.84 15.18 -18.81
C HIS A 181 9.81 16.14 -19.48
N ARG A 182 10.63 16.87 -18.71
CA ARG A 182 11.68 17.74 -19.28
C ARG A 182 12.77 16.94 -19.99
N ALA A 183 13.20 15.83 -19.40
CA ALA A 183 14.17 14.93 -20.04
C ALA A 183 13.58 14.28 -21.30
N ALA A 184 12.32 13.87 -21.25
CA ALA A 184 11.61 13.34 -22.42
C ALA A 184 11.48 14.39 -23.54
N GLU A 185 11.21 15.65 -23.21
CA GLU A 185 11.17 16.76 -24.18
C GLU A 185 12.52 16.98 -24.85
N GLU A 186 13.62 16.96 -24.08
CA GLU A 186 14.97 17.11 -24.62
C GLU A 186 15.35 15.96 -25.56
N ALA A 187 15.03 14.71 -25.17
CA ALA A 187 15.21 13.53 -26.00
C ALA A 187 14.40 13.62 -27.31
N PHE A 188 13.14 14.05 -27.22
CA PHE A 188 12.29 14.29 -28.39
C PHE A 188 12.89 15.33 -29.34
N ARG A 189 13.31 16.50 -28.81
CA ARG A 189 13.93 17.58 -29.61
C ARG A 189 15.25 17.15 -30.26
N SER A 190 15.91 16.16 -29.69
CA SER A 190 17.14 15.57 -30.22
C SER A 190 16.89 14.47 -31.28
N GLY A 191 15.63 14.21 -31.65
CA GLY A 191 15.26 13.23 -32.66
C GLY A 191 15.40 11.77 -32.21
N MET A 192 15.34 11.51 -30.90
CA MET A 192 15.44 10.16 -30.34
C MET A 192 14.16 9.35 -30.60
N SER A 193 14.25 8.02 -30.52
CA SER A 193 13.11 7.12 -30.71
C SER A 193 12.12 7.17 -29.53
N GLU A 194 10.89 6.68 -29.71
CA GLU A 194 9.91 6.53 -28.63
C GLU A 194 10.47 5.75 -27.43
N PHE A 195 11.20 4.68 -27.71
CA PHE A 195 11.86 3.87 -26.69
C PHE A 195 12.86 4.72 -25.90
N ASP A 196 13.76 5.42 -26.58
CA ASP A 196 14.79 6.23 -25.93
C ASP A 196 14.21 7.41 -25.15
N ILE A 197 13.13 8.01 -25.63
CA ILE A 197 12.40 9.07 -24.91
C ILE A 197 11.80 8.50 -23.61
N ASN A 198 11.22 7.30 -23.65
CA ASN A 198 10.73 6.64 -22.44
C ASN A 198 11.86 6.32 -21.46
N ILE A 199 13.02 5.84 -21.96
CA ILE A 199 14.20 5.61 -21.12
C ILE A 199 14.69 6.91 -20.49
N ALA A 200 14.75 8.02 -21.24
CA ALA A 200 15.13 9.33 -20.70
C ALA A 200 14.20 9.78 -19.56
N TYR A 201 12.88 9.58 -19.72
CA TYR A 201 11.90 9.83 -18.65
C TYR A 201 12.18 8.96 -17.41
N LEU A 202 12.33 7.65 -17.59
CA LEU A 202 12.54 6.71 -16.49
C LEU A 202 13.85 6.99 -15.75
N THR A 203 14.94 7.25 -16.47
CA THR A 203 16.23 7.66 -15.90
C THR A 203 16.12 8.95 -15.10
N ALA A 204 15.48 9.98 -15.64
CA ALA A 204 15.34 11.27 -14.95
C ALA A 204 14.43 11.21 -13.71
N THR A 205 13.51 10.26 -13.66
CA THR A 205 12.64 10.03 -12.49
C THR A 205 13.18 8.99 -11.52
N GLY A 206 14.20 8.22 -11.89
CA GLY A 206 14.72 7.12 -11.08
C GLY A 206 13.75 5.93 -10.94
N HIS A 207 12.77 5.82 -11.84
CA HIS A 207 11.80 4.72 -11.83
C HIS A 207 12.20 3.59 -12.78
N ARG A 208 11.80 2.37 -12.45
CA ARG A 208 11.63 1.29 -13.44
C ARG A 208 10.27 1.40 -14.11
N ASP A 209 10.11 0.71 -15.23
CA ASP A 209 8.85 0.64 -15.96
C ASP A 209 7.71 -0.03 -15.16
N THR A 210 8.06 -0.76 -14.09
CA THR A 210 7.10 -1.35 -13.14
C THR A 210 6.76 -0.44 -11.96
N ASP A 211 7.52 0.64 -11.74
CA ASP A 211 7.33 1.56 -10.61
C ASP A 211 6.40 2.73 -10.97
N VAL A 212 6.27 3.06 -12.27
CA VAL A 212 5.34 4.09 -12.74
C VAL A 212 3.88 3.76 -12.39
N PRO A 213 3.05 4.77 -12.11
CA PRO A 213 1.65 4.55 -11.70
C PRO A 213 0.79 3.92 -12.80
N TYR A 214 1.18 4.11 -14.06
CA TYR A 214 0.60 3.52 -15.26
C TYR A 214 1.69 3.48 -16.35
N SER A 215 1.52 2.60 -17.35
CA SER A 215 2.45 2.51 -18.47
C SER A 215 2.52 3.84 -19.22
N ASN A 216 3.74 4.35 -19.41
CA ASN A 216 3.95 5.59 -20.13
C ASN A 216 3.43 5.47 -21.57
N ILE A 217 2.88 6.58 -22.08
CA ILE A 217 2.49 6.71 -23.48
C ILE A 217 3.47 7.70 -24.12
N VAL A 218 4.32 7.18 -25.00
CA VAL A 218 5.31 7.96 -25.75
C VAL A 218 5.11 7.66 -27.22
N ALA A 219 4.74 8.69 -28.00
CA ALA A 219 4.33 8.53 -29.40
C ALA A 219 4.98 9.61 -30.28
N LEU A 220 5.48 9.21 -31.45
CA LEU A 220 5.97 10.08 -32.52
C LEU A 220 5.04 9.97 -33.75
N ASN A 221 5.00 11.03 -34.57
CA ASN A 221 4.21 11.09 -35.81
C ASN A 221 5.09 11.04 -37.05
#